data_AF-X1E6Z8-F1
#
_entry.id   AF-X1E6Z8-F1
#
_cell.length_a   1.000
_cell.length_b   1.000
_cell.length_c   1.000
_cell.angle_alpha   90.00
_cell.angle_beta   90.00
_cell.angle_gamma   90.00
#
_symmetry.space_group_name_H-M   'P 1'
#
loop_
_entity.id
_entity.type
_entity.pdbx_description
1 polymer ?
#
loop_
_entity_poly.entity_id
_entity_poly.type
_entity_poly.pdbx_seq_one_letter_code
_entity_poly.pdbx_strand_id
1 'polypeptide(L)' 'DKIAEGVRNDNLFDVMADEVQEGRDLYQSRVAPELLPRNLYDRAIIDLLVRSKAHVESPMW' A
#
# COMPACT_ATOMS: atom_id res chain seq x y z
N ASP A 1 14.97 -2.40 -5.62
CA ASP A 1 13.86 -2.16 -4.69
C ASP A 1 12.54 -2.41 -5.42
N LYS A 2 11.85 -3.51 -5.07
CA LYS A 2 10.59 -3.96 -5.72
C LYS A 2 9.54 -2.84 -5.77
N ILE A 3 9.43 -2.06 -4.68
CA ILE A 3 8.53 -0.91 -4.58
C ILE A 3 8.92 0.21 -5.56
N ALA A 4 10.21 0.54 -5.69
CA ALA A 4 10.64 1.63 -6.57
C ALA A 4 10.45 1.29 -8.06
N GLU A 5 10.61 0.02 -8.42
CA GLU A 5 10.30 -0.49 -9.76
C GLU A 5 8.80 -0.52 -10.02
N GLY A 6 8.01 -0.99 -9.05
CA GLY A 6 6.55 -0.99 -9.13
C GLY A 6 5.95 0.40 -9.28
N VAL A 7 6.51 1.37 -8.55
CA VAL A 7 6.15 2.78 -8.68
C VAL A 7 6.52 3.31 -10.08
N ARG A 8 7.75 3.06 -10.56
CA ARG A 8 8.20 3.53 -11.88
C ARG A 8 7.35 3.01 -13.04
N ASN A 9 6.93 1.76 -12.95
CA ASN A 9 6.16 1.08 -13.99
C ASN A 9 4.64 1.21 -13.79
N ASP A 10 4.19 1.97 -12.78
CA ASP A 10 2.77 2.16 -12.43
C ASP A 10 2.02 0.83 -12.20
N ASN A 11 2.69 -0.14 -11.58
CA ASN A 11 2.14 -1.47 -11.26
C ASN A 11 2.47 -1.91 -9.83
N LEU A 12 2.72 -0.94 -8.93
CA LEU A 12 3.11 -1.18 -7.54
C LEU A 12 2.17 -2.15 -6.81
N PHE A 13 0.86 -1.92 -6.91
CA PHE A 13 -0.13 -2.70 -6.18
C PHE A 13 -0.31 -4.11 -6.77
N ASP A 14 -0.05 -4.31 -8.06
CA ASP A 14 -0.03 -5.65 -8.66
C ASP A 14 1.17 -6.44 -8.17
N VAL A 15 2.34 -5.79 -8.15
CA VAL A 15 3.61 -6.39 -7.74
C VAL A 15 3.61 -6.71 -6.23
N MET A 16 2.89 -5.94 -5.42
CA MET A 16 2.79 -6.08 -3.96
C MET A 16 1.45 -6.70 -3.51
N ALA A 17 0.66 -7.29 -4.41
CA ALA A 17 -0.71 -7.71 -4.13
C ALA A 17 -0.78 -8.71 -2.97
N ASP A 18 0.10 -9.71 -2.98
CA ASP A 18 0.14 -10.76 -1.97
C ASP A 18 0.46 -10.19 -0.58
N GLU A 19 1.50 -9.34 -0.49
CA GLU A 19 1.92 -8.74 0.78
C GLU A 19 0.89 -7.74 1.32
N VAL A 20 0.22 -6.99 0.43
CA VAL A 20 -0.86 -6.07 0.81
C VAL A 20 -2.08 -6.85 1.30
N GLN A 21 -2.43 -7.96 0.66
CA GLN A 21 -3.54 -8.78 1.10
C GLN A 21 -3.26 -9.45 2.45
N GLU A 22 -2.07 -10.03 2.63
CA GLU A 22 -1.65 -10.61 3.91
C GLU A 22 -1.68 -9.55 5.03
N GLY A 23 -1.15 -8.35 4.77
CA GLY A 23 -1.18 -7.25 5.72
C GLY A 23 -2.61 -6.81 6.07
N ARG A 24 -3.52 -6.83 5.10
CA ARG A 24 -4.95 -6.52 5.30
C ARG A 24 -5.63 -7.55 6.20
N ASP A 25 -5.38 -8.84 5.96
CA ASP A 25 -5.94 -9.93 6.75
C ASP A 25 -5.45 -9.86 8.21
N LEU A 26 -4.15 -9.61 8.41
CA LEU A 26 -3.57 -9.40 9.73
C LEU A 26 -4.17 -8.17 10.43
N TYR A 27 -4.34 -7.06 9.72
CA TYR A 27 -4.97 -5.85 10.24
C TYR A 27 -6.41 -6.14 10.70
N GLN A 28 -7.21 -6.80 9.86
CA GLN A 28 -8.59 -7.15 10.18
C GLN A 28 -8.70 -8.08 11.38
N SER A 29 -7.76 -9.02 11.55
CA SER A 29 -7.75 -9.95 12.69
C SER A 29 -7.42 -9.28 14.04
N ARG A 30 -6.80 -8.10 14.04
CA ARG A 30 -6.23 -7.46 15.25
C ARG A 30 -6.91 -6.14 15.62
N VAL A 31 -7.72 -5.57 14.73
CA VAL A 31 -8.31 -4.24 14.91
C VAL A 31 -9.79 -4.35 15.31
N ALA A 32 -10.22 -3.46 16.19
CA ALA A 32 -11.62 -3.38 16.59
C ALA A 32 -12.52 -3.12 15.36
N PRO A 33 -13.63 -3.86 15.18
CA PRO A 33 -14.49 -3.75 13.98
C PRO A 33 -14.98 -2.33 13.69
N GLU A 34 -15.18 -1.51 14.72
CA GLU A 34 -15.57 -0.09 14.62
C GLU A 34 -14.54 0.82 13.93
N LEU A 35 -13.29 0.37 13.83
CA LEU A 35 -12.21 1.09 13.16
C LEU A 35 -12.05 0.70 11.68
N LEU A 36 -12.58 -0.46 11.27
CA LEU A 36 -12.46 -0.95 9.89
C LEU A 36 -13.06 0.03 8.84
N PRO A 37 -14.22 0.67 9.07
CA PRO A 37 -14.80 1.62 8.10
C PRO A 37 -13.98 2.90 7.90
N ARG A 38 -12.99 3.17 8.77
CA ARG A 38 -12.16 4.37 8.68
C ARG A 38 -11.07 4.29 7.60
N ASN A 39 -10.94 3.15 6.92
CA ASN A 39 -9.95 2.90 5.86
C ASN A 39 -8.51 3.27 6.28
N LEU A 40 -8.16 3.00 7.54
CA LEU A 40 -6.85 3.36 8.10
C LEU A 40 -5.72 2.56 7.46
N TYR A 41 -5.98 1.29 7.15
CA TYR A 41 -5.01 0.42 6.48
C TYR A 41 -4.63 0.95 5.10
N ASP A 42 -5.62 1.17 4.23
CA ASP A 42 -5.41 1.63 2.86
C ASP A 42 -4.66 2.98 2.83
N ARG A 43 -5.01 3.91 3.75
CA ARG A 43 -4.30 5.18 3.91
C ARG A 43 -2.85 5.00 4.33
N ALA A 44 -2.59 4.15 5.32
CA ALA A 44 -1.24 3.89 5.80
C ALA A 44 -0.36 3.24 4.72
N ILE A 45 -0.91 2.34 3.91
CA ILE A 45 -0.21 1.73 2.77
C ILE A 45 0.20 2.77 1.73
N ILE A 46 -0.70 3.68 1.37
CA ILE A 46 -0.39 4.77 0.42
C ILE A 46 0.71 5.69 0.99
N ASP A 47 0.60 6.09 2.25
CA ASP A 47 1.59 6.96 2.89
C ASP A 47 2.96 6.25 3.04
N LEU A 48 2.98 4.94 3.25
CA LEU A 48 4.23 4.20 3.40
C LEU A 48 4.88 3.86 2.06
N LEU A 49 4.11 3.37 1.08
CA LEU A 49 4.65 2.83 -0.17
C LEU A 49 4.78 3.88 -1.27
N VAL A 50 3.83 4.81 -1.37
CA VAL A 50 3.78 5.80 -2.45
C VAL A 50 4.44 7.11 -2.02
N ARG A 51 4.01 7.71 -0.90
CA ARG A 51 4.56 9.00 -0.45
C ARG A 51 6.05 8.94 -0.16
N SER A 52 6.57 7.82 0.37
CA SER A 52 8.01 7.64 0.60
C SER A 52 8.83 7.60 -0.70
N LYS A 53 8.20 7.33 -1.85
CA LYS A 53 8.82 7.20 -3.17
C LYS A 53 8.46 8.35 -4.12
N ALA A 54 7.98 9.48 -3.59
CA ALA A 54 7.63 10.67 -4.39
C ALA A 54 8.79 11.26 -5.23
N HIS A 55 10.03 10.82 -5.00
CA HIS A 55 11.22 11.23 -5.75
C HIS A 55 11.55 10.30 -6.93
N VAL A 56 10.85 9.17 -7.08
CA VAL A 56 10.98 8.29 -8.24
C VAL A 56 10.33 9.02 -9.45
N GLU A 57 10.53 8.56 -10.68
CA GLU A 57 9.77 9.01 -11.87
C GLU A 57 8.71 7.94 -12.22
N SER A 58 7.46 8.36 -12.46
CA SER A 58 6.31 7.48 -12.70
C SER A 58 5.23 8.24 -13.46
N PRO A 59 4.46 7.57 -14.33
CA PRO A 59 3.27 8.14 -14.95
C PRO A 59 2.14 8.55 -13.99
N MET A 60 2.14 8.05 -12.76
CA MET A 60 0.99 8.15 -11.83
C MET A 60 0.87 9.51 -11.10
N TRP A 61 1.82 10.43 -11.26
CA TRP A 61 1.81 11.78 -10.65
C TRP A 61 2.08 12.90 -11.64
#